data_AF-A0A9D1U2I0-F1
#
_entry.id   AF-A0A9D1U2I0-F1
#
_cell.length_a   1.000
_cell.length_b   1.000
_cell.length_c   1.000
_cell.angle_alpha   90.00
_cell.angle_beta   90.00
_cell.angle_gamma   90.00
#
_symmetry.space_group_name_H-M   'P 1'
#
loop_
_entity.id
_entity.type
_entity.pdbx_description
1 polymer ?
#
loop_
_entity_poly.entity_id
_entity_poly.type
_entity_poly.pdbx_seq_one_letter_code
_entity_poly.pdbx_strand_id
1 'polypeptide(L)'
;MPRLRVLPDEKKDRQLVGAIRQRCTLLAVSDTEAVAAALGVSKPTARDRLSHPEAIRLGELRKLARYLRIPLPELIRGEWGEEKGGTGCD
;
A
#
# COMPACT_ATOMS: atom_id res chain seq x y z
N MET A 1 10.37 25.60 -11.61
CA MET A 1 10.84 24.26 -11.20
C MET A 1 10.50 23.26 -12.31
N PRO A 2 11.46 22.50 -12.85
CA PRO A 2 11.16 21.51 -13.87
C PRO A 2 10.25 20.44 -13.28
N ARG A 3 9.16 20.09 -13.98
CA ARG A 3 8.27 19.01 -13.56
C ARG A 3 8.98 17.69 -13.85
N LEU A 4 9.57 17.07 -12.83
CA LEU A 4 10.11 15.71 -12.92
C LEU A 4 9.00 14.78 -13.41
N ARG A 5 9.20 14.21 -14.60
CA ARG A 5 8.30 13.21 -15.18
C ARG A 5 8.51 11.93 -14.37
N VAL A 6 7.59 11.65 -13.44
CA VAL A 6 7.58 10.43 -12.64
C VAL A 6 7.42 9.24 -13.60
N LEU A 7 8.24 8.21 -13.42
CA LEU A 7 8.10 6.98 -14.20
C LEU A 7 6.79 6.26 -13.83
N PRO A 8 6.13 5.56 -14.77
CA PRO A 8 4.86 4.88 -14.50
C PRO A 8 4.93 3.89 -13.33
N ASP A 9 6.08 3.25 -13.12
CA ASP A 9 6.26 2.26 -12.06
C ASP A 9 6.42 2.92 -10.68
N GLU A 10 7.15 4.04 -10.58
CA GLU A 10 7.21 4.85 -9.35
C GLU A 10 5.84 5.39 -8.92
N LYS A 11 4.90 5.57 -9.87
CA LYS A 11 3.52 5.93 -9.54
C LYS A 11 2.79 4.76 -8.89
N LYS A 12 2.90 3.54 -9.45
CA LYS A 12 2.27 2.33 -8.89
C LYS A 12 2.84 2.00 -7.51
N ASP A 13 4.14 2.12 -7.35
CA ASP A 13 4.85 1.89 -6.10
C ASP A 13 4.35 2.83 -4.99
N ARG A 14 4.21 4.11 -5.30
CA ARG A 14 3.63 5.08 -4.37
C ARG A 14 2.15 4.81 -4.06
N GLN A 15 1.37 4.37 -5.05
CA GLN A 15 -0.03 4.00 -4.87
C GLN A 15 -0.18 2.79 -3.93
N LEU A 16 0.64 1.75 -4.14
CA LEU A 16 0.69 0.57 -3.28
C LEU A 16 1.04 0.94 -1.83
N VAL A 17 2.13 1.68 -1.63
CA VAL A 17 2.54 2.13 -0.29
C VAL A 17 1.50 3.04 0.34
N GLY A 18 0.87 3.91 -0.45
CA GLY A 18 -0.24 4.76 -0.04
C GLY A 18 -1.42 3.97 0.52
N ALA A 19 -1.88 2.95 -0.20
CA ALA A 19 -2.97 2.08 0.23
C ALA A 19 -2.63 1.31 1.52
N ILE A 20 -1.39 0.79 1.64
CA ILE A 20 -0.90 0.14 2.87
C ILE A 20 -0.99 1.12 4.05
N ARG A 21 -0.42 2.31 3.89
CA ARG A 21 -0.37 3.32 4.97
C ARG A 21 -1.76 3.80 5.36
N GLN A 22 -2.60 4.12 4.40
CA GLN A 22 -3.98 4.55 4.65
C GLN A 22 -4.75 3.50 5.44
N ARG A 23 -4.61 2.22 5.09
CA ARG A 23 -5.26 1.15 5.84
C ARG A 23 -4.68 0.98 7.23
N CYS A 24 -3.37 1.11 7.40
CA CYS A 24 -2.75 1.09 8.73
C CYS A 24 -3.24 2.25 9.60
N THR A 25 -3.41 3.45 9.04
CA THR A 25 -4.02 4.60 9.71
C THR A 25 -5.45 4.30 10.15
N LEU A 26 -6.29 3.73 9.29
CA LEU A 26 -7.67 3.34 9.63
C LEU A 26 -7.73 2.27 10.74
N LEU A 27 -6.73 1.40 10.80
CA LEU A 27 -6.61 0.37 11.83
C LEU A 27 -5.90 0.87 13.11
N ALA A 28 -5.45 2.13 13.14
CA ALA A 28 -4.66 2.72 14.22
C ALA A 28 -3.39 1.89 14.58
N VAL A 29 -2.74 1.32 13.56
CA VAL A 29 -1.49 0.54 13.72
C VAL A 29 -0.34 1.20 12.96
N SER A 30 0.89 0.98 13.42
CA SER A 30 2.08 1.39 12.67
C SER A 30 2.19 0.58 11.37
N ASP A 31 2.48 1.26 10.27
CA ASP A 31 2.72 0.63 8.96
C ASP A 31 3.87 -0.38 9.00
N THR A 32 4.98 -0.01 9.65
CA THR A 32 6.16 -0.85 9.81
C THR A 32 5.84 -2.10 10.64
N GLU A 33 5.04 -1.96 11.70
CA GLU A 33 4.66 -3.09 12.55
C GLU A 33 3.65 -4.01 11.86
N ALA A 34 2.67 -3.44 11.17
CA ALA A 34 1.69 -4.18 10.37
C ALA A 34 2.38 -5.00 9.27
N VAL A 35 3.31 -4.39 8.53
CA VAL A 35 4.08 -5.08 7.48
C VAL A 35 4.97 -6.17 8.09
N ALA A 36 5.67 -5.89 9.18
CA ALA A 36 6.49 -6.89 9.88
C ALA A 36 5.65 -8.11 10.32
N ALA A 37 4.49 -7.85 10.94
CA ALA A 37 3.58 -8.89 11.40
C ALA A 37 2.95 -9.68 10.24
N ALA A 38 2.53 -9.00 9.16
CA ALA A 38 1.91 -9.63 8.00
C ALA A 38 2.87 -10.56 7.26
N LEU A 39 4.14 -10.16 7.14
CA LEU A 39 5.15 -10.88 6.37
C LEU A 39 5.92 -11.90 7.20
N GLY A 40 5.96 -11.73 8.53
CA GLY A 40 6.80 -12.50 9.43
C GLY A 40 8.27 -12.11 9.31
N VAL A 41 8.56 -10.81 9.20
CA VAL A 41 9.91 -10.26 8.99
C VAL A 41 10.29 -9.25 10.06
N SER A 42 11.58 -8.91 10.15
CA SER A 42 12.07 -7.89 11.07
C SER A 42 11.53 -6.49 10.74
N LYS A 43 11.44 -5.59 11.73
CA LYS A 43 11.05 -4.17 11.51
C LYS A 43 11.97 -3.46 10.49
N PRO A 44 13.30 -3.66 10.48
CA PRO A 44 14.17 -3.12 9.44
C PRO A 44 13.81 -3.62 8.04
N THR A 45 13.54 -4.92 7.88
CA THR A 45 13.10 -5.49 6.59
C THR A 45 11.75 -4.95 6.16
N ALA A 46 10.81 -4.77 7.10
CA ALA A 46 9.51 -4.17 6.81
C ALA A 46 9.65 -2.70 6.35
N ARG A 47 10.53 -1.93 6.99
CA ARG A 47 10.85 -0.56 6.56
C ARG A 47 11.48 -0.54 5.17
N ASP A 48 12.42 -1.43 4.90
CA ASP A 48 13.03 -1.60 3.58
C ASP A 48 11.97 -1.88 2.51
N ARG A 49 11.02 -2.79 2.75
CA ARG A 49 9.90 -3.06 1.84
C ARG A 49 8.99 -1.85 1.61
N LEU A 50 8.81 -0.98 2.60
CA LEU A 50 8.03 0.25 2.45
C LEU A 50 8.78 1.36 1.68
N SER A 51 10.12 1.33 1.72
CA SER A 51 11.00 2.23 0.96
C SER A 51 11.26 1.73 -0.46
N HIS A 52 11.23 0.41 -0.66
CA HIS A 52 11.49 -0.30 -1.91
C HIS A 52 10.33 -1.29 -2.22
N PRO A 53 9.13 -0.77 -2.53
CA PRO A 53 7.95 -1.60 -2.80
C PRO A 53 8.12 -2.53 -4.01
N GLU A 54 9.00 -2.21 -4.95
CA GLU A 54 9.38 -3.05 -6.10
C GLU A 54 9.99 -4.39 -5.67
N ALA A 55 10.57 -4.46 -4.46
CA ALA A 55 11.13 -5.67 -3.88
C ALA A 55 10.07 -6.58 -3.23
N ILE A 56 8.83 -6.10 -3.06
CA ILE A 56 7.73 -6.89 -2.49
C ILE A 56 7.28 -7.94 -3.50
N ARG A 57 7.41 -9.21 -3.15
CA ARG A 57 7.00 -10.32 -4.01
C ARG A 57 5.47 -10.49 -3.99
N LEU A 58 4.92 -11.09 -5.04
CA LEU A 58 3.48 -11.41 -5.12
C LEU A 58 2.97 -12.21 -3.91
N GLY A 59 3.78 -13.14 -3.39
CA GLY A 59 3.44 -13.90 -2.19
C GLY A 59 3.35 -13.03 -0.93
N GLU A 60 4.20 -12.01 -0.81
CA GLU A 60 4.17 -11.02 0.27
C GLU A 60 2.97 -10.09 0.13
N LEU A 61 2.66 -9.62 -1.09
CA LEU A 61 1.45 -8.85 -1.38
C LEU A 61 0.17 -9.59 -0.98
N ARG A 62 0.07 -10.90 -1.27
CA ARG A 62 -1.06 -11.74 -0.84
C ARG A 62 -1.18 -11.85 0.68
N LYS A 63 -0.06 -11.86 1.40
CA LYS A 63 -0.08 -11.85 2.88
C LYS A 63 -0.55 -10.50 3.41
N LEU A 64 -0.01 -9.41 2.87
CA LEU A 64 -0.41 -8.04 3.22
C LEU A 64 -1.89 -7.79 2.95
N ALA A 65 -2.39 -8.16 1.78
CA ALA A 65 -3.80 -8.07 1.42
C ALA A 65 -4.72 -8.75 2.46
N ARG A 66 -4.37 -9.99 2.86
CA ARG A 66 -5.13 -10.73 3.89
C ARG A 66 -5.06 -10.07 5.26
N TYR A 67 -3.86 -9.63 5.67
CA TYR A 67 -3.65 -9.00 6.97
C TYR A 67 -4.42 -7.67 7.09
N LEU A 68 -4.30 -6.82 6.06
CA LEU A 68 -4.95 -5.51 5.99
C LEU A 68 -6.44 -5.59 5.65
N ARG A 69 -6.94 -6.79 5.31
CA ARG A 69 -8.31 -7.02 4.84
C ARG A 69 -8.66 -6.13 3.64
N ILE A 70 -7.75 -6.10 2.66
CA ILE A 70 -7.89 -5.42 1.37
C ILE A 70 -7.86 -6.49 0.27
N PRO A 71 -8.79 -6.50 -0.70
CA PRO A 71 -8.67 -7.34 -1.89
C PRO A 71 -7.36 -7.05 -2.62
N LEU A 72 -6.63 -8.10 -2.99
CA LEU A 72 -5.33 -7.95 -3.66
C LEU A 72 -5.36 -7.02 -4.90
N PRO A 73 -6.38 -7.07 -5.79
CA PRO A 73 -6.46 -6.15 -6.92
C PRO A 73 -6.54 -4.68 -6.50
N GLU A 74 -7.27 -4.37 -5.44
CA GLU A 74 -7.44 -3.00 -4.91
C GLU A 74 -6.16 -2.51 -4.26
N LEU A 75 -5.44 -3.39 -3.54
CA LEU A 75 -4.13 -3.09 -2.98
C LEU A 75 -3.11 -2.74 -4.07
N ILE A 76 -3.07 -3.52 -5.15
CA ILE A 76 -2.13 -3.33 -6.26
C ILE A 76 -2.43 -2.05 -7.04
N ARG A 77 -3.70 -1.73 -7.26
CA ARG A 77 -4.11 -0.51 -7.97
C ARG A 77 -4.01 0.75 -7.09
N GLY A 78 -3.84 0.57 -5.78
CA GLY A 78 -3.90 1.65 -4.79
C GLY A 78 -5.27 2.33 -4.75
N GLU A 79 -6.33 1.61 -5.12
CA GLU A 79 -7.72 2.09 -5.19
C GLU A 79 -8.46 1.85 -3.86
N TRP A 80 -7.74 1.76 -2.76
CA TRP A 80 -8.34 1.50 -1.45
C TRP A 80 -8.68 2.82 -0.77
N GLY A 81 -9.96 3.20 -0.74
CA GLY A 81 -10.42 4.39 -0.02
C GLY A 81 -10.89 5.56 -0.88
N GLU A 82 -11.08 5.36 -2.19
CA GLU A 82 -12.09 6.16 -2.89
C GLU A 82 -13.46 5.56 -2.53
N GLU A 83 -14.07 6.08 -1.46
CA GLU A 83 -15.52 6.22 -1.53
C GLU A 83 -15.80 6.87 -2.87
N LYS A 84 -16.59 6.21 -3.71
CA LYS A 84 -17.17 6.88 -4.86
C LYS A 84 -17.94 8.08 -4.32
N GLY A 85 -17.34 9.26 -4.41
CA GLY A 85 -18.06 10.52 -4.53
C GLY A 85 -18.80 10.50 -5.86
N GLY A 86 -19.76 9.59 -5.98
CA GLY A 86 -20.72 9.51 -7.06
C GLY A 86 -21.74 10.60 -6.82
N THR A 87 -21.58 11.67 -7.58
CA THR A 87 -22.54 12.73 -7.85
C THR A 87 -23.97 12.19 -7.94
N GLY A 88 -24.72 12.32 -6.84
CA GLY A 88 -26.18 12.41 -6.88
C GLY A 88 -26.52 13.89 -6.77
N CYS A 89 -26.58 14.56 -7.92
CA CYS A 89 -27.32 15.80 -8.03
C CYS A 89 -28.80 15.44 -7.94
N ASP A 90 -29.43 15.71 -6.81
CA ASP A 90 -30.86 16.02 -6.73
C ASP A 90 -31.02 17.56 -6.82
#